data_AF-A0A820L8Y2-F1
#
_entry.id   AF-A0A820L8Y2-F1
#
_cell.length_a   1.000
_cell.length_b   1.000
_cell.length_c   1.000
_cell.angle_alpha   90.00
_cell.angle_beta   90.00
_cell.angle_gamma   90.00
#
_symmetry.space_group_name_H-M   'P 1'
#
loop_
_entity.id
_entity.type
_entity.pdbx_description
1 polymer ?
#
loop_
_entity_poly.entity_id
_entity_poly.type
_entity_poly.pdbx_seq_one_letter_code
_entity_poly.pdbx_strand_id
1 'polypeptide(L)'
;MSFDQIDQWKKESIAHIEFEAKKAQNEIQRLTKELNIRLTTLLNKLSNELHWKSKSIHCTQSDIEQLSNLLKDCHKEWSVLTGIKIITTDFSSLDLIKIENELIAPKETVTSLPKISRRSKRKPIRNNELSGSSINIDLGISRSRSFSHMPADSSSQMCSYPVMAFGLDRSKDPKIPQLFKHLMSLPPMDKNRSMSGNCNSETNQMEKFLSQTFGFQNIPGRYIVQGVKAFRLAQSLRSMDPKMIIQFPSKTATESFAMSVQEILDCQQSYNVYADKTIKGMNEEFLQRALQGQSKYGEEAFRMKFVIRISKCPILMEFDARIIHRVPQEEWPHRIKLVSVTGVDFAGRIHDLGDIHTYVTNWQDIYEIDRNSGLPLVYNGRDFRRRANGPRGKLNTDRLQNDLMRMARLRLRACDYEEVQVVVETGIGLGVFAGTAIGIDETVRALSAFAIRKVLEEDGPTYRNIQAVVFALPVFDVAHLNGQQQETFQVFVNEFKNSNYQGSIPVLIADQDMHRLTVAIARMGFNVSELNPADSHGVFGEYWQNRGPAVEEKLALTTMGLLIQHHLINSYVLDPSHYLFM
;
A
#
# COMPACT_ATOMS: atom_id res chain seq x y z
N MET A 1 -4.96 -52.34 34.28
CA MET A 1 -4.80 -52.40 32.81
C MET A 1 -3.33 -52.59 32.49
N SER A 2 -2.99 -53.47 31.55
CA SER A 2 -1.64 -53.53 31.00
C SER A 2 -1.33 -52.25 30.19
N PHE A 3 -0.05 -51.96 29.95
CA PHE A 3 0.34 -50.82 29.11
C PHE A 3 -0.31 -50.86 27.73
N ASP A 4 -0.42 -52.05 27.13
CA ASP A 4 -1.09 -52.25 25.84
C ASP A 4 -2.59 -51.89 25.89
N GLN A 5 -3.26 -52.17 27.01
CA GLN A 5 -4.67 -51.79 27.20
C GLN A 5 -4.84 -50.28 27.34
N ILE A 6 -3.88 -49.58 27.94
CA ILE A 6 -3.90 -48.11 28.10
C ILE A 6 -3.69 -47.43 26.74
N ASP A 7 -2.74 -47.91 25.95
CA ASP A 7 -2.47 -47.34 24.63
C ASP A 7 -3.60 -47.61 23.64
N GLN A 8 -4.22 -48.79 23.71
CA GLN A 8 -5.41 -49.09 22.92
C GLN A 8 -6.58 -48.17 23.30
N TRP A 9 -6.85 -47.99 24.60
CA TRP A 9 -7.90 -47.09 25.08
C TRP A 9 -7.67 -45.64 24.68
N LYS A 10 -6.42 -45.14 24.70
CA LYS A 10 -6.07 -43.79 24.24
C LYS A 10 -6.33 -43.61 22.75
N LYS A 11 -5.93 -44.57 21.92
CA LYS A 11 -6.17 -44.53 20.46
C LYS A 11 -7.67 -44.50 20.15
N GLU A 12 -8.45 -45.33 20.83
CA GLU A 12 -9.91 -45.37 20.66
C GLU A 12 -10.58 -44.07 21.14
N SER A 13 -10.11 -43.50 22.26
CA SER A 13 -10.62 -42.23 22.78
C SER A 13 -10.31 -41.05 21.87
N ILE A 14 -9.09 -40.97 21.32
CA ILE A 14 -8.70 -39.92 20.36
C ILE A 14 -9.54 -40.03 19.08
N ALA A 15 -9.67 -41.25 18.53
CA ALA A 15 -10.48 -41.47 17.34
C ALA A 15 -11.96 -41.09 17.55
N HIS A 16 -12.51 -41.37 18.73
CA HIS A 16 -13.88 -40.98 19.08
C HIS A 16 -14.04 -39.45 19.21
N ILE A 17 -13.09 -38.76 19.84
CA ILE A 17 -13.08 -37.30 19.95
C ILE A 17 -12.98 -36.64 18.57
N GLU A 18 -12.10 -37.13 17.70
CA GLU A 18 -11.94 -36.63 16.33
C GLU A 18 -13.22 -36.83 15.51
N PHE A 19 -13.89 -37.98 15.68
CA PHE A 19 -15.16 -38.27 15.02
C PHE A 19 -16.28 -37.31 15.47
N GLU A 20 -16.46 -37.11 16.77
CA GLU A 20 -17.49 -36.18 17.29
C GLU A 20 -17.17 -34.72 16.96
N ALA A 21 -15.89 -34.32 16.98
CA ALA A 21 -15.47 -32.99 16.54
C ALA A 21 -15.79 -32.75 15.05
N LYS A 22 -15.55 -33.76 14.19
CA LYS A 22 -15.87 -33.65 12.77
C LYS A 22 -17.37 -33.58 12.52
N LYS A 23 -18.16 -34.35 13.27
CA LYS A 23 -19.62 -34.30 13.23
C LYS A 23 -20.16 -32.93 13.65
N ALA A 24 -19.62 -32.34 14.73
CA ALA A 24 -19.98 -31.00 15.17
C ALA A 24 -19.61 -29.92 14.14
N GLN A 25 -18.41 -30.01 13.54
CA GLN A 25 -17.98 -29.10 12.48
C GLN A 25 -18.94 -29.12 11.27
N ASN A 26 -19.32 -30.32 10.82
CA ASN A 26 -20.24 -30.48 9.70
C ASN A 26 -21.63 -29.91 10.02
N GLU A 27 -22.11 -30.10 11.26
CA GLU A 27 -23.40 -29.55 11.69
C GLU A 27 -23.39 -28.01 11.75
N ILE A 28 -22.30 -27.40 12.26
CA ILE A 28 -22.12 -25.95 12.25
C ILE A 28 -22.10 -25.40 10.82
N GLN A 29 -21.41 -26.07 9.90
CA GLN A 29 -21.38 -25.67 8.49
C GLN A 29 -22.77 -25.75 7.85
N ARG A 30 -23.54 -26.82 8.14
CA ARG A 30 -24.92 -26.98 7.67
C ARG A 30 -25.81 -25.85 8.17
N LEU A 31 -25.78 -25.58 9.48
CA LEU A 31 -26.59 -24.52 10.11
C LEU A 31 -26.23 -23.13 9.58
N THR A 32 -24.94 -22.86 9.37
CA THR A 32 -24.45 -21.59 8.80
C THR A 32 -24.95 -21.40 7.37
N LYS A 33 -24.93 -22.46 6.56
CA LYS A 33 -25.45 -22.43 5.18
C LYS A 33 -26.96 -22.19 5.16
N GLU A 34 -27.71 -22.86 6.02
CA GLU A 34 -29.17 -22.65 6.15
C GLU A 34 -29.51 -21.22 6.60
N LEU A 35 -28.75 -20.67 7.55
CA LEU A 35 -28.91 -19.30 8.02
C LEU A 35 -28.66 -18.28 6.90
N ASN A 36 -27.57 -18.44 6.15
CA ASN A 36 -27.23 -17.54 5.04
C ASN A 36 -28.29 -17.56 3.92
N ILE A 37 -28.86 -18.72 3.62
CA ILE A 37 -29.96 -18.85 2.65
C ILE A 37 -31.19 -18.09 3.12
N ARG A 38 -31.59 -18.25 4.40
CA ARG A 38 -32.73 -17.53 4.98
C ARG A 38 -32.51 -16.02 4.98
N LEU A 39 -31.33 -15.57 5.35
CA LEU A 39 -30.96 -14.14 5.40
C LEU A 39 -31.02 -13.50 4.01
N THR A 40 -30.44 -14.17 3.02
CA THR A 40 -30.43 -13.72 1.62
C THR A 40 -31.85 -13.64 1.07
N THR A 41 -32.69 -14.62 1.42
CA THR A 41 -34.12 -14.63 1.02
C THR A 41 -34.89 -13.46 1.62
N LEU A 42 -34.66 -13.16 2.91
CA LEU A 42 -35.27 -12.01 3.59
C LEU A 42 -34.82 -10.68 2.98
N LEU A 43 -33.52 -10.51 2.75
CA LEU A 43 -32.95 -9.30 2.13
C LEU A 43 -33.48 -9.10 0.70
N ASN A 44 -33.62 -10.16 -0.08
CA ASN A 44 -34.19 -10.08 -1.43
C ASN A 44 -35.67 -9.71 -1.41
N LYS A 45 -36.47 -10.25 -0.48
CA LYS A 45 -37.87 -9.82 -0.29
C LYS A 45 -37.94 -8.33 0.06
N LEU A 46 -37.11 -7.88 1.00
CA LEU A 46 -37.07 -6.49 1.44
C LEU A 46 -36.63 -5.53 0.31
N SER A 47 -35.61 -5.93 -0.45
CA SER A 47 -35.10 -5.18 -1.61
C SER A 47 -36.14 -5.08 -2.73
N ASN A 48 -36.84 -6.17 -3.04
CA ASN A 48 -37.86 -6.18 -4.08
C ASN A 48 -39.07 -5.31 -3.72
N GLU A 49 -39.53 -5.34 -2.47
CA GLU A 49 -40.59 -4.46 -1.97
C GLU A 49 -40.18 -2.98 -2.02
N LEU A 50 -38.94 -2.66 -1.59
CA LEU A 50 -38.39 -1.31 -1.68
C LEU A 50 -38.22 -0.83 -3.14
N HIS A 51 -37.77 -1.71 -4.04
CA HIS A 51 -37.58 -1.38 -5.45
C HIS A 51 -38.91 -1.14 -6.15
N TRP A 52 -39.94 -1.96 -5.88
CA TRP A 52 -41.30 -1.77 -6.42
C TRP A 52 -41.91 -0.45 -5.94
N LYS A 53 -41.75 -0.10 -4.64
CA LYS A 53 -42.28 1.15 -4.08
C LYS A 53 -41.50 2.40 -4.48
N SER A 54 -40.20 2.30 -4.82
CA SER A 54 -39.40 3.43 -5.33
C SER A 54 -39.84 3.95 -6.71
N LYS A 55 -40.62 3.16 -7.45
CA LYS A 55 -41.20 3.53 -8.75
C LYS A 55 -42.62 4.12 -8.65
N SER A 56 -43.24 4.07 -7.47
CA SER A 56 -44.52 4.73 -7.18
C SER A 56 -44.25 6.16 -6.69
N ILE A 57 -44.78 7.17 -7.37
CA ILE A 57 -44.53 8.60 -7.07
C ILE A 57 -45.18 9.05 -5.73
N HIS A 58 -46.00 8.21 -5.11
CA HIS A 58 -46.63 8.50 -3.82
C HIS A 58 -46.44 7.34 -2.84
N CYS A 59 -45.63 7.58 -1.81
CA CYS A 59 -45.56 6.72 -0.63
C CYS A 59 -46.64 7.20 0.36
N THR A 60 -47.62 6.36 0.65
CA THR A 60 -48.70 6.68 1.59
C THR A 60 -48.30 6.32 3.02
N GLN A 61 -49.00 6.88 4.02
CA GLN A 61 -48.78 6.51 5.43
C GLN A 61 -48.99 5.00 5.66
N SER A 62 -49.92 4.37 4.93
CA SER A 62 -50.15 2.92 4.98
C SER A 62 -48.95 2.12 4.47
N ASP A 63 -48.21 2.64 3.49
CA ASP A 63 -46.99 2.01 2.98
C ASP A 63 -45.85 2.03 4.01
N ILE A 64 -45.74 3.14 4.75
CA ILE A 64 -44.76 3.31 5.83
C ILE A 64 -45.06 2.32 6.97
N GLU A 65 -46.33 2.14 7.33
CA GLU A 65 -46.75 1.17 8.34
C GLU A 65 -46.46 -0.29 7.91
N GLN A 66 -46.73 -0.64 6.65
CA GLN A 66 -46.39 -1.97 6.11
C GLN A 66 -44.88 -2.24 6.15
N LEU A 67 -44.06 -1.27 5.74
CA LEU A 67 -42.60 -1.37 5.82
C LEU A 67 -42.10 -1.49 7.26
N SER A 68 -42.67 -0.72 8.19
CA SER A 68 -42.35 -0.81 9.61
C SER A 68 -42.67 -2.20 10.18
N ASN A 69 -43.81 -2.78 9.82
CA ASN A 69 -44.19 -4.13 10.26
C ASN A 69 -43.27 -5.20 9.66
N LEU A 70 -42.93 -5.10 8.37
CA LEU A 70 -42.00 -6.03 7.72
C LEU A 70 -40.61 -6.00 8.38
N LEU A 71 -40.12 -4.80 8.75
CA LEU A 71 -38.86 -4.63 9.48
C LEU A 71 -38.92 -5.21 10.89
N LYS A 72 -40.05 -5.05 11.60
CA LYS A 72 -40.27 -5.66 12.93
C LYS A 72 -40.26 -7.20 12.85
N ASP A 73 -40.89 -7.77 11.83
CA ASP A 73 -40.92 -9.22 11.62
C ASP A 73 -39.53 -9.77 11.30
N CYS A 74 -38.80 -9.12 10.38
CA CYS A 74 -37.41 -9.47 10.06
C CYS A 74 -36.51 -9.38 11.31
N HIS A 75 -36.69 -8.36 12.12
CA HIS A 75 -35.94 -8.16 13.36
C HIS A 75 -36.26 -9.23 14.41
N LYS A 76 -37.53 -9.61 14.57
CA LYS A 76 -37.95 -10.69 15.47
C LYS A 76 -37.34 -12.02 15.03
N GLU A 77 -37.36 -12.32 13.74
CA GLU A 77 -36.79 -13.54 13.18
C GLU A 77 -35.25 -13.55 13.33
N TRP A 78 -34.58 -12.42 13.09
CA TRP A 78 -33.15 -12.25 13.34
C TRP A 78 -32.77 -12.47 14.80
N SER A 79 -33.56 -11.94 15.72
CA SER A 79 -33.31 -12.08 17.16
C SER A 79 -33.44 -13.53 17.63
N VAL A 80 -34.44 -14.25 17.12
CA VAL A 80 -34.59 -15.69 17.37
C VAL A 80 -33.42 -16.50 16.79
N LEU A 81 -32.92 -16.13 15.62
CA LEU A 81 -31.84 -16.84 14.93
C LEU A 81 -30.46 -16.60 15.52
N THR A 82 -30.22 -15.44 16.13
CA THR A 82 -28.88 -15.03 16.58
C THR A 82 -28.74 -14.91 18.09
N GLY A 83 -29.85 -14.94 18.84
CA GLY A 83 -29.87 -14.63 20.27
C GLY A 83 -29.61 -13.14 20.59
N ILE A 84 -29.45 -12.29 19.57
CA ILE A 84 -29.18 -10.86 19.72
C ILE A 84 -30.51 -10.12 19.72
N LYS A 85 -30.79 -9.37 20.79
CA LYS A 85 -32.00 -8.56 20.88
C LYS A 85 -31.68 -7.15 20.40
N ILE A 86 -32.12 -6.83 19.19
CA ILE A 86 -32.09 -5.46 18.70
C ILE A 86 -33.23 -4.71 19.43
N ILE A 87 -33.02 -3.48 19.90
CA ILE A 87 -34.05 -2.68 20.57
C ILE A 87 -34.29 -1.45 19.70
N THR A 88 -35.43 -1.40 19.02
CA THR A 88 -35.84 -0.23 18.23
C THR A 88 -36.60 0.75 19.12
N THR A 89 -36.06 1.95 19.35
CA THR A 89 -36.77 3.05 19.99
C THR A 89 -37.41 3.92 18.93
N ASP A 90 -38.73 3.76 18.77
CA ASP A 90 -39.66 4.59 18.01
C ASP A 90 -39.39 4.78 16.50
N PHE A 91 -40.35 4.38 15.65
CA PHE A 91 -40.24 4.46 14.18
C PHE A 91 -40.63 5.84 13.62
N SER A 92 -40.96 6.79 14.49
CA SER A 92 -41.37 8.15 14.13
C SER A 92 -40.20 9.04 13.65
N SER A 93 -38.97 8.66 13.97
CA SER A 93 -37.74 9.28 13.45
C SER A 93 -36.76 8.19 13.03
N LEU A 94 -36.31 8.24 11.77
CA LEU A 94 -35.39 7.29 11.14
C LEU A 94 -33.93 7.33 11.69
N ASP A 95 -33.76 7.60 12.99
CA ASP A 95 -32.47 7.71 13.65
C ASP A 95 -32.35 6.74 14.84
N LEU A 96 -31.30 5.90 14.76
CA LEU A 96 -30.68 5.08 15.81
C LEU A 96 -31.33 3.72 16.15
N ILE A 97 -30.73 2.65 15.61
CA ILE A 97 -30.84 1.28 16.12
C ILE A 97 -29.79 1.08 17.20
N LYS A 98 -30.21 0.69 18.42
CA LYS A 98 -29.31 0.32 19.52
C LYS A 98 -29.22 -1.22 19.59
N ILE A 99 -28.01 -1.75 19.66
CA ILE A 99 -27.74 -3.19 19.78
C ILE A 99 -27.20 -3.47 21.20
N GLU A 100 -27.86 -4.36 21.93
CA GLU A 100 -27.39 -4.83 23.25
C GLU A 100 -27.20 -6.36 23.20
N ASN A 101 -26.08 -6.84 23.76
CA ASN A 101 -25.79 -8.26 23.93
C ASN A 101 -26.17 -8.69 25.35
N GLU A 102 -27.15 -9.58 25.50
CA GLU A 102 -27.38 -10.29 26.76
C GLU A 102 -26.58 -11.60 26.77
N LEU A 103 -25.44 -11.61 27.46
CA LEU A 103 -24.81 -12.86 27.89
C LEU A 103 -25.61 -13.42 29.06
N ILE A 104 -26.32 -14.52 28.83
CA ILE A 104 -27.00 -15.28 29.89
C ILE A 104 -25.91 -15.94 30.75
N ALA A 105 -25.63 -15.38 31.94
CA ALA A 105 -24.82 -16.02 32.95
C ALA A 105 -25.64 -17.06 33.75
N PRO A 106 -25.06 -18.18 34.21
CA PRO A 106 -25.76 -19.16 35.03
C PRO A 106 -26.15 -18.58 36.39
N LYS A 107 -27.32 -18.97 36.89
CA LYS A 107 -27.83 -18.63 38.23
C LYS A 107 -26.96 -19.27 39.31
N GLU A 108 -26.31 -18.47 40.14
CA GLU A 108 -25.90 -18.85 41.50
C GLU A 108 -26.31 -17.79 42.52
N THR A 109 -26.52 -18.28 43.74
CA THR A 109 -27.39 -17.76 44.78
C THR A 109 -26.62 -17.10 45.93
N VAL A 110 -27.07 -15.91 46.37
CA VAL A 110 -27.00 -15.29 47.73
C VAL A 110 -25.60 -14.93 48.28
N THR A 111 -25.25 -13.65 48.53
CA THR A 111 -25.58 -12.91 49.78
C THR A 111 -25.30 -11.38 49.69
N SER A 112 -26.21 -10.61 50.29
CA SER A 112 -26.25 -9.20 50.79
C SER A 112 -24.94 -8.53 51.25
N LEU A 113 -24.70 -7.20 51.37
CA LEU A 113 -25.36 -5.85 51.35
C LEU A 113 -24.17 -4.81 51.50
N PRO A 114 -24.30 -3.46 51.62
CA PRO A 114 -25.25 -2.47 51.08
C PRO A 114 -24.62 -1.19 50.44
N LYS A 115 -25.47 -0.51 49.67
CA LYS A 115 -25.54 0.89 49.19
C LYS A 115 -24.71 1.98 49.90
N ILE A 116 -24.15 2.89 49.08
CA ILE A 116 -24.09 4.33 49.37
C ILE A 116 -24.58 5.13 48.14
N SER A 117 -25.62 5.93 48.36
CA SER A 117 -26.22 6.88 47.42
C SER A 117 -25.47 8.22 47.42
N ARG A 118 -25.44 8.94 46.30
CA ARG A 118 -25.56 10.41 46.32
C ARG A 118 -26.25 10.96 45.06
N ARG A 119 -27.30 11.75 45.34
CA ARG A 119 -28.14 12.56 44.43
C ARG A 119 -27.47 13.91 44.14
N SER A 120 -27.69 14.46 42.94
CA SER A 120 -27.89 15.90 42.67
C SER A 120 -28.38 16.03 41.21
N LYS A 121 -29.67 16.24 40.86
CA LYS A 121 -30.59 17.40 40.92
C LYS A 121 -30.22 18.67 40.12
N ARG A 122 -30.96 18.83 38.99
CA ARG A 122 -31.64 20.05 38.44
C ARG A 122 -30.75 21.14 37.76
N LYS A 123 -31.17 21.91 36.75
CA LYS A 123 -32.36 22.05 35.85
C LYS A 123 -32.01 23.09 34.71
N PRO A 124 -32.90 23.33 33.71
CA PRO A 124 -32.59 23.88 32.36
C PRO A 124 -33.01 25.34 32.13
N ILE A 125 -32.64 25.93 30.96
CA ILE A 125 -33.28 27.12 30.37
C ILE A 125 -33.36 27.01 28.81
N ARG A 126 -34.41 27.64 28.26
CA ARG A 126 -35.04 27.57 26.92
C ARG A 126 -34.58 28.64 25.91
N ASN A 127 -34.73 28.28 24.63
CA ASN A 127 -35.28 28.94 23.41
C ASN A 127 -35.06 30.43 23.04
N ASN A 128 -34.75 30.62 21.75
CA ASN A 128 -35.39 31.45 20.68
C ASN A 128 -34.27 31.80 19.65
N GLU A 129 -34.44 31.96 18.33
CA GLU A 129 -35.57 32.09 17.40
C GLU A 129 -35.06 31.93 15.93
N LEU A 130 -36.00 31.88 14.98
CA LEU A 130 -35.87 31.54 13.56
C LEU A 130 -35.53 32.71 12.62
N SER A 131 -34.82 32.42 11.52
CA SER A 131 -35.04 32.90 10.13
C SER A 131 -34.03 32.16 9.23
N GLY A 132 -34.27 31.67 8.01
CA GLY A 132 -35.35 31.80 7.06
C GLY A 132 -34.76 32.15 5.68
N SER A 133 -34.38 31.16 4.85
CA SER A 133 -34.33 31.28 3.37
C SER A 133 -34.00 29.97 2.63
N SER A 134 -34.93 29.63 1.73
CA SER A 134 -34.82 28.97 0.41
C SER A 134 -33.95 27.71 0.22
N ILE A 135 -34.65 26.60 -0.01
CA ILE A 135 -34.17 25.31 -0.50
C ILE A 135 -34.19 25.31 -2.05
N ASN A 136 -33.02 25.05 -2.67
CA ASN A 136 -32.91 24.48 -4.02
C ASN A 136 -32.58 22.99 -3.84
N ILE A 137 -33.45 22.10 -4.32
CA ILE A 137 -33.17 20.66 -4.39
C ILE A 137 -32.57 20.38 -5.76
N ASP A 138 -31.26 20.17 -5.80
CA ASP A 138 -30.56 19.53 -6.90
C ASP A 138 -30.26 18.08 -6.45
N LEU A 139 -30.82 17.11 -7.16
CA LEU A 139 -30.70 15.68 -6.86
C LEU A 139 -29.34 15.15 -7.35
N GLY A 140 -28.28 15.49 -6.63
CA GLY A 140 -26.96 14.87 -6.74
C GLY A 140 -26.78 13.81 -5.64
N ILE A 141 -26.87 12.53 -5.99
CA ILE A 141 -26.56 11.43 -5.06
C ILE A 141 -25.04 11.40 -4.82
N SER A 142 -24.60 12.06 -3.75
CA SER A 142 -23.27 11.91 -3.16
C SER A 142 -23.44 11.55 -1.68
N ARG A 143 -23.21 10.29 -1.33
CA ARG A 143 -23.18 9.83 0.07
C ARG A 143 -21.83 10.19 0.70
N SER A 144 -21.80 11.32 1.38
CA SER A 144 -20.92 11.56 2.52
C SER A 144 -21.63 11.12 3.80
N ARG A 145 -20.94 10.45 4.73
CA ARG A 145 -21.05 10.78 6.15
C ARG A 145 -19.84 10.32 6.95
N SER A 146 -19.29 11.30 7.64
CA SER A 146 -18.20 11.32 8.60
C SER A 146 -18.75 11.31 10.04
N PHE A 147 -18.08 10.55 10.93
CA PHE A 147 -17.67 10.84 12.34
C PHE A 147 -18.77 11.25 13.37
N SER A 148 -18.75 10.92 14.68
CA SER A 148 -17.67 10.60 15.65
C SER A 148 -18.26 10.28 17.06
N HIS A 149 -17.40 9.72 17.93
CA HIS A 149 -17.31 9.85 19.42
C HIS A 149 -18.03 8.87 20.37
N MET A 150 -17.23 8.13 21.15
CA MET A 150 -17.14 8.18 22.65
C MET A 150 -16.00 7.22 23.13
N PRO A 151 -15.51 7.31 24.40
CA PRO A 151 -14.08 7.31 24.72
C PRO A 151 -13.60 6.16 25.62
N ALA A 152 -12.26 6.12 25.77
CA ALA A 152 -11.41 5.69 26.89
C ALA A 152 -11.72 4.41 27.68
N ASP A 153 -10.67 3.58 27.79
CA ASP A 153 -10.42 2.50 28.74
C ASP A 153 -11.18 1.18 28.56
N SER A 154 -10.54 0.21 27.88
CA SER A 154 -10.13 -1.08 28.46
C SER A 154 -9.51 -2.03 27.43
N SER A 155 -8.23 -2.37 27.64
CA SER A 155 -7.53 -3.61 27.26
C SER A 155 -7.67 -4.19 25.83
N SER A 156 -6.68 -3.85 25.01
CA SER A 156 -5.89 -4.79 24.19
C SER A 156 -6.61 -5.90 23.41
N GLN A 157 -7.20 -5.54 22.26
CA GLN A 157 -7.12 -6.40 21.08
C GLN A 157 -6.24 -5.67 20.06
N MET A 158 -4.94 -5.96 20.07
CA MET A 158 -4.05 -5.49 19.01
C MET A 158 -4.53 -6.12 17.70
N CYS A 159 -5.10 -5.31 16.82
CA CYS A 159 -5.32 -5.70 15.43
C CYS A 159 -3.93 -5.85 14.79
N SER A 160 -3.35 -7.05 14.82
CA SER A 160 -2.08 -7.35 14.18
C SER A 160 -2.28 -7.49 12.67
N TYR A 161 -1.28 -7.07 11.89
CA TYR A 161 -1.24 -7.30 10.45
C TYR A 161 -0.37 -8.55 10.15
N PRO A 162 -0.57 -9.23 9.01
CA PRO A 162 0.26 -10.36 8.59
C PRO A 162 1.75 -10.01 8.50
N VAL A 163 2.58 -10.81 9.17
CA VAL A 163 4.03 -10.62 9.18
C VAL A 163 4.75 -11.94 9.39
N MET A 164 5.89 -12.12 8.70
CA MET A 164 6.72 -13.33 8.77
C MET A 164 8.20 -12.94 8.83
N ALA A 165 8.97 -13.59 9.69
CA ALA A 165 10.42 -13.37 9.82
C ALA A 165 11.20 -14.64 9.46
N PHE A 166 12.33 -14.49 8.78
CA PHE A 166 13.21 -15.56 8.32
C PHE A 166 14.67 -15.26 8.66
N GLY A 167 15.44 -16.29 9.04
CA GLY A 167 16.88 -16.17 9.33
C GLY A 167 17.24 -15.31 10.55
N LEU A 168 16.27 -15.01 11.43
CA LEU A 168 16.49 -14.11 12.57
C LEU A 168 17.48 -14.69 13.60
N ASP A 169 17.49 -16.01 13.74
CA ASP A 169 18.43 -16.81 14.54
C ASP A 169 19.90 -16.63 14.09
N ARG A 170 20.11 -16.18 12.85
CA ARG A 170 21.43 -15.96 12.24
C ARG A 170 21.89 -14.51 12.30
N SER A 171 21.07 -13.61 12.86
CA SER A 171 21.42 -12.20 12.99
C SER A 171 22.70 -12.04 13.80
N LYS A 172 23.68 -11.33 13.23
CA LYS A 172 24.92 -10.97 13.93
C LYS A 172 24.75 -9.74 14.83
N ASP A 173 23.76 -8.90 14.56
CA ASP A 173 23.48 -7.70 15.34
C ASP A 173 22.31 -7.97 16.32
N PRO A 174 22.52 -7.84 17.64
CA PRO A 174 21.50 -8.09 18.66
C PRO A 174 20.35 -7.07 18.65
N LYS A 175 20.49 -5.95 17.92
CA LYS A 175 19.42 -4.96 17.75
C LYS A 175 18.38 -5.38 16.71
N ILE A 176 18.70 -6.27 15.76
CA ILE A 176 17.75 -6.68 14.70
C ILE A 176 16.53 -7.43 15.25
N PRO A 177 16.66 -8.39 16.20
CA PRO A 177 15.49 -8.98 16.85
C PRO A 177 14.59 -7.96 17.57
N GLN A 178 15.20 -6.94 18.20
CA GLN A 178 14.45 -5.85 18.85
C GLN A 178 13.73 -4.98 17.82
N LEU A 179 14.41 -4.65 16.71
CA LEU A 179 13.82 -3.94 15.59
C LEU A 179 12.62 -4.71 15.01
N PHE A 180 12.77 -5.99 14.68
CA PHE A 180 11.68 -6.79 14.10
C PHE A 180 10.49 -6.86 15.06
N LYS A 181 10.72 -7.06 16.36
CA LYS A 181 9.66 -7.01 17.37
C LYS A 181 8.95 -5.66 17.40
N HIS A 182 9.68 -4.55 17.30
CA HIS A 182 9.10 -3.22 17.22
C HIS A 182 8.25 -3.05 15.95
N LEU A 183 8.78 -3.43 14.78
CA LEU A 183 8.07 -3.34 13.52
C LEU A 183 6.75 -4.13 13.56
N MET A 184 6.79 -5.38 14.01
CA MET A 184 5.60 -6.24 14.17
C MET A 184 4.53 -5.66 15.11
N SER A 185 4.88 -4.70 15.97
CA SER A 185 3.95 -4.05 16.92
C SER A 185 3.34 -2.76 16.38
N LEU A 186 3.76 -2.29 15.21
CA LEU A 186 3.23 -1.08 14.60
C LEU A 186 1.74 -1.22 14.30
N PRO A 187 0.96 -0.12 14.35
CA PRO A 187 -0.44 -0.16 13.94
C PRO A 187 -0.56 -0.58 12.47
N PRO A 188 -1.60 -1.33 12.08
CA PRO A 188 -1.82 -1.71 10.69
C PRO A 188 -2.05 -0.48 9.81
N MET A 189 -1.64 -0.58 8.54
CA MET A 189 -1.92 0.44 7.52
C MET A 189 -3.43 0.61 7.32
N ASP A 190 -3.90 1.84 7.14
CA ASP A 190 -5.27 2.10 6.72
C ASP A 190 -5.39 1.98 5.20
N LYS A 191 -5.86 0.82 4.74
CA LYS A 191 -6.01 0.47 3.32
C LYS A 191 -7.19 1.18 2.64
N ASN A 192 -8.08 1.81 3.40
CA ASN A 192 -9.34 2.37 2.91
C ASN A 192 -9.29 3.91 2.77
N ARG A 193 -8.13 4.54 2.98
CA ARG A 193 -7.97 6.00 3.01
C ARG A 193 -7.56 6.64 1.68
N SER A 194 -7.44 7.97 1.71
CA SER A 194 -7.35 8.94 0.60
C SER A 194 -6.53 8.50 -0.61
N MET A 195 -5.39 7.82 -0.42
CA MET A 195 -4.52 7.44 -1.53
C MET A 195 -4.77 6.02 -2.07
N SER A 196 -5.84 5.32 -1.70
CA SER A 196 -6.14 3.97 -2.23
C SER A 196 -6.65 3.96 -3.68
N GLY A 197 -6.93 5.11 -4.30
CA GLY A 197 -7.43 5.16 -5.68
C GLY A 197 -7.40 6.51 -6.42
N ASN A 198 -7.22 7.65 -5.73
CA ASN A 198 -7.11 8.97 -6.37
C ASN A 198 -6.36 9.96 -5.49
N CYS A 199 -5.22 10.47 -5.97
CA CYS A 199 -4.34 11.39 -5.23
C CYS A 199 -4.62 12.88 -5.54
N ASN A 200 -5.82 13.23 -6.02
CA ASN A 200 -6.19 14.60 -6.40
C ASN A 200 -5.92 15.65 -5.31
N SER A 201 -6.30 15.34 -4.07
CA SER A 201 -6.16 16.25 -2.93
C SER A 201 -4.67 16.50 -2.64
N GLU A 202 -3.90 15.43 -2.59
CA GLU A 202 -2.47 15.42 -2.27
C GLU A 202 -1.66 16.08 -3.39
N THR A 203 -2.02 15.83 -4.66
CA THR A 203 -1.43 16.50 -5.83
C THR A 203 -1.68 18.01 -5.78
N ASN A 204 -2.94 18.43 -5.53
CA ASN A 204 -3.27 19.85 -5.40
C ASN A 204 -2.51 20.50 -4.22
N GLN A 205 -2.37 19.78 -3.10
CA GLN A 205 -1.63 20.26 -1.94
C GLN A 205 -0.14 20.43 -2.26
N MET A 206 0.47 19.47 -2.95
CA MET A 206 1.87 19.56 -3.40
C MET A 206 2.07 20.69 -4.40
N GLU A 207 1.21 20.83 -5.42
CA GLU A 207 1.28 21.94 -6.38
C GLU A 207 1.15 23.30 -5.67
N LYS A 208 0.21 23.42 -4.73
CA LYS A 208 0.04 24.65 -3.93
C LYS A 208 1.27 24.94 -3.08
N PHE A 209 1.81 23.94 -2.39
CA PHE A 209 3.03 24.06 -1.61
C PHE A 209 4.20 24.55 -2.48
N LEU A 210 4.44 23.88 -3.62
CA LEU A 210 5.52 24.26 -4.52
C LEU A 210 5.31 25.66 -5.12
N SER A 211 4.06 26.04 -5.40
CA SER A 211 3.71 27.36 -5.93
C SER A 211 3.96 28.46 -4.90
N GLN A 212 3.54 28.24 -3.66
CA GLN A 212 3.67 29.23 -2.58
C GLN A 212 5.11 29.38 -2.09
N THR A 213 5.85 28.27 -1.99
CA THR A 213 7.20 28.25 -1.42
C THR A 213 8.28 28.55 -2.46
N PHE A 214 8.13 28.05 -3.69
CA PHE A 214 9.18 28.11 -4.71
C PHE A 214 8.74 28.78 -6.02
N GLY A 215 7.50 29.27 -6.10
CA GLY A 215 6.95 29.87 -7.32
C GLY A 215 6.84 28.87 -8.47
N PHE A 216 6.45 27.64 -8.18
CA PHE A 216 6.16 26.60 -9.18
C PHE A 216 5.19 27.08 -10.27
N GLN A 217 5.54 26.82 -11.53
CA GLN A 217 4.72 27.11 -12.70
C GLN A 217 4.92 26.03 -13.76
N ASN A 218 3.82 25.54 -14.32
CA ASN A 218 3.85 24.75 -15.55
C ASN A 218 4.31 25.63 -16.73
N ILE A 219 5.13 25.08 -17.62
CA ILE A 219 5.61 25.74 -18.83
C ILE A 219 4.64 25.43 -19.98
N PRO A 220 3.92 26.42 -20.53
CA PRO A 220 2.93 26.18 -21.58
C PRO A 220 3.54 25.52 -22.82
N GLY A 221 2.87 24.48 -23.34
CA GLY A 221 3.25 23.78 -24.56
C GLY A 221 4.53 22.94 -24.48
N ARG A 222 5.16 22.84 -23.30
CA ARG A 222 6.34 22.00 -23.08
C ARG A 222 6.01 20.80 -22.21
N TYR A 223 6.66 19.69 -22.54
CA TYR A 223 6.47 18.41 -21.88
C TYR A 223 7.85 17.85 -21.50
N ILE A 224 7.94 17.21 -20.33
CA ILE A 224 9.16 16.49 -19.92
C ILE A 224 9.24 15.18 -20.72
N VAL A 225 8.10 14.50 -20.76
CA VAL A 225 7.81 13.30 -21.55
C VAL A 225 6.39 13.41 -22.10
N GLN A 226 6.01 12.59 -23.07
CA GLN A 226 4.67 12.60 -23.63
C GLN A 226 3.60 12.44 -22.53
N GLY A 227 2.73 13.45 -22.37
CA GLY A 227 1.65 13.45 -21.39
C GLY A 227 1.94 14.13 -20.05
N VAL A 228 3.20 14.54 -19.79
CA VAL A 228 3.61 15.22 -18.55
C VAL A 228 4.08 16.63 -18.84
N LYS A 229 3.46 17.63 -18.20
CA LYS A 229 3.80 19.04 -18.40
C LYS A 229 5.19 19.33 -17.82
N ALA A 230 6.00 20.06 -18.58
CA ALA A 230 7.21 20.64 -18.02
C ALA A 230 6.86 21.74 -17.02
N PHE A 231 7.70 21.91 -16.01
CA PHE A 231 7.52 22.94 -14.99
C PHE A 231 8.85 23.62 -14.66
N ARG A 232 8.76 24.74 -13.94
CA ARG A 232 9.90 25.45 -13.38
C ARG A 232 9.55 25.99 -12.00
N LEU A 233 10.57 26.21 -11.18
CA LEU A 233 10.46 26.97 -9.94
C LEU A 233 10.98 28.39 -10.20
N ALA A 234 10.24 29.42 -9.80
CA ALA A 234 10.67 30.81 -9.94
C ALA A 234 11.82 31.16 -8.98
N GLN A 235 11.89 30.47 -7.84
CA GLN A 235 12.96 30.60 -6.86
C GLN A 235 13.77 29.31 -6.79
N SER A 236 15.07 29.41 -7.00
CA SER A 236 15.98 28.28 -6.77
C SER A 236 16.23 28.13 -5.28
N LEU A 237 16.26 26.89 -4.77
CA LEU A 237 16.66 26.59 -3.39
C LEU A 237 18.02 27.22 -3.03
N ARG A 238 18.96 27.27 -4.00
CA ARG A 238 20.29 27.87 -3.82
C ARG A 238 20.27 29.39 -3.62
N SER A 239 19.17 30.05 -3.99
CA SER A 239 18.99 31.50 -3.84
C SER A 239 18.21 31.91 -2.59
N MET A 240 17.66 30.95 -1.86
CA MET A 240 16.91 31.18 -0.62
C MET A 240 17.87 31.25 0.57
N ASP A 241 17.46 31.91 1.66
CA ASP A 241 18.22 31.91 2.92
C ASP A 241 18.37 30.47 3.44
N PRO A 242 19.59 29.93 3.61
CA PRO A 242 19.81 28.58 4.11
C PRO A 242 19.15 28.28 5.46
N LYS A 243 18.93 29.31 6.29
CA LYS A 243 18.27 29.19 7.61
C LYS A 243 16.75 29.25 7.54
N MET A 244 16.18 29.60 6.38
CA MET A 244 14.73 29.64 6.21
C MET A 244 14.14 28.25 6.46
N ILE A 245 13.12 28.20 7.32
CA ILE A 245 12.37 26.98 7.58
C ILE A 245 11.21 26.88 6.60
N ILE A 246 11.22 25.81 5.82
CA ILE A 246 10.13 25.40 4.94
C ILE A 246 9.24 24.43 5.71
N GLN A 247 7.97 24.78 5.84
CA GLN A 247 6.97 23.94 6.49
C GLN A 247 6.04 23.34 5.44
N PHE A 248 5.90 22.01 5.46
CA PHE A 248 4.97 21.31 4.60
C PHE A 248 3.52 21.56 5.07
N PRO A 249 2.55 21.77 4.17
CA PRO A 249 1.20 22.13 4.58
C PRO A 249 0.54 21.00 5.35
N SER A 250 -0.15 21.34 6.42
CA SER A 250 -0.89 20.39 7.24
C SER A 250 -2.34 20.81 7.46
N LYS A 251 -3.21 19.82 7.66
CA LYS A 251 -4.62 20.02 8.01
C LYS A 251 -4.79 20.34 9.50
N THR A 252 -3.83 19.97 10.34
CA THR A 252 -3.89 20.16 11.80
C THR A 252 -2.60 20.76 12.32
N ALA A 253 -2.67 21.53 13.42
CA ALA A 253 -1.48 22.14 14.01
C ALA A 253 -0.52 21.12 14.64
N THR A 254 -1.02 19.93 14.98
CA THR A 254 -0.25 18.85 15.62
C THR A 254 0.54 18.00 14.62
N GLU A 255 0.09 17.94 13.38
CA GLU A 255 0.80 17.30 12.28
C GLU A 255 1.65 18.36 11.60
N SER A 256 2.95 18.34 11.75
CA SER A 256 3.82 19.33 11.13
C SER A 256 5.10 18.66 10.66
N PHE A 257 5.51 18.97 9.44
CA PHE A 257 6.80 18.58 8.92
C PHE A 257 7.52 19.86 8.46
N ALA A 258 8.69 20.11 9.00
CA ALA A 258 9.47 21.30 8.66
C ALA A 258 10.95 20.98 8.48
N MET A 259 11.60 21.64 7.52
CA MET A 259 13.04 21.53 7.25
C MET A 259 13.62 22.90 6.90
N SER A 260 14.89 23.12 7.23
CA SER A 260 15.61 24.27 6.70
C SER A 260 15.95 24.09 5.21
N VAL A 261 16.13 25.20 4.49
CA VAL A 261 16.64 25.19 3.11
C VAL A 261 17.99 24.46 3.04
N GLN A 262 18.88 24.69 4.00
CA GLN A 262 20.19 24.03 4.05
C GLN A 262 20.05 22.50 4.09
N GLU A 263 19.17 21.96 4.93
CA GLU A 263 18.94 20.51 5.01
C GLU A 263 18.46 19.92 3.67
N ILE A 264 17.64 20.66 2.92
CA ILE A 264 17.18 20.23 1.59
C ILE A 264 18.35 20.24 0.59
N LEU A 265 19.20 21.26 0.64
CA LEU A 265 20.41 21.34 -0.20
C LEU A 265 21.41 20.21 0.11
N ASP A 266 21.56 19.84 1.39
CA ASP A 266 22.40 18.72 1.80
C ASP A 266 21.83 17.39 1.29
N CYS A 267 20.50 17.24 1.29
CA CYS A 267 19.84 16.08 0.67
C CYS A 267 20.07 16.06 -0.85
N GLN A 268 19.98 17.21 -1.54
CA GLN A 268 20.28 17.29 -2.98
C GLN A 268 21.71 16.87 -3.31
N GLN A 269 22.68 17.27 -2.48
CA GLN A 269 24.10 16.92 -2.64
C GLN A 269 24.38 15.43 -2.46
N SER A 270 23.54 14.73 -1.70
CA SER A 270 23.71 13.29 -1.45
C SER A 270 23.25 12.40 -2.61
N TYR A 271 22.81 12.97 -3.73
CA TYR A 271 22.33 12.22 -4.88
C TYR A 271 23.47 11.48 -5.58
N ASN A 272 23.34 10.18 -5.79
CA ASN A 272 24.29 9.35 -6.54
C ASN A 272 23.56 8.43 -7.53
N VAL A 273 24.22 8.11 -8.63
CA VAL A 273 23.74 7.16 -9.64
C VAL A 273 24.70 5.99 -9.71
N TYR A 274 24.18 4.77 -9.56
CA TYR A 274 24.92 3.53 -9.70
C TYR A 274 24.44 2.80 -10.94
N ALA A 275 25.33 2.54 -11.87
CA ALA A 275 25.01 1.92 -13.15
C ALA A 275 25.85 0.66 -13.37
N ASP A 276 25.25 -0.38 -13.93
CA ASP A 276 25.99 -1.59 -14.26
C ASP A 276 26.84 -1.39 -15.52
N LYS A 277 28.17 -1.36 -15.33
CA LYS A 277 29.12 -1.07 -16.42
C LYS A 277 29.17 -2.14 -17.50
N THR A 278 28.64 -3.33 -17.23
CA THR A 278 28.66 -4.45 -18.17
C THR A 278 27.44 -4.46 -19.09
N ILE A 279 26.49 -3.53 -18.91
CA ILE A 279 25.42 -3.28 -19.89
C ILE A 279 25.97 -2.47 -21.07
N LYS A 280 25.84 -3.02 -22.28
CA LYS A 280 26.29 -2.34 -23.50
C LYS A 280 25.57 -0.99 -23.67
N GLY A 281 26.34 0.06 -23.90
CA GLY A 281 25.82 1.42 -24.07
C GLY A 281 25.53 2.17 -22.76
N MET A 282 25.88 1.59 -21.61
CA MET A 282 25.81 2.26 -20.31
C MET A 282 27.02 3.21 -20.16
N ASN A 283 26.81 4.50 -20.44
CA ASN A 283 27.83 5.54 -20.33
C ASN A 283 27.24 6.85 -19.79
N GLU A 284 28.09 7.84 -19.50
CA GLU A 284 27.67 9.14 -18.94
C GLU A 284 26.65 9.85 -19.83
N GLU A 285 26.88 9.87 -21.15
CA GLU A 285 25.98 10.49 -22.12
C GLU A 285 24.58 9.85 -22.09
N PHE A 286 24.51 8.52 -22.03
CA PHE A 286 23.25 7.80 -21.87
C PHE A 286 22.55 8.18 -20.57
N LEU A 287 23.26 8.16 -19.44
CA LEU A 287 22.69 8.50 -18.13
C LEU A 287 22.16 9.93 -18.11
N GLN A 288 22.93 10.92 -18.59
CA GLN A 288 22.47 12.32 -18.64
C GLN A 288 21.19 12.45 -19.45
N ARG A 289 21.14 11.88 -20.67
CA ARG A 289 19.93 11.94 -21.52
C ARG A 289 18.75 11.23 -20.87
N ALA A 290 18.95 10.03 -20.32
CA ALA A 290 17.88 9.26 -19.70
C ALA A 290 17.30 9.97 -18.47
N LEU A 291 18.14 10.49 -17.58
CA LEU A 291 17.72 11.21 -16.36
C LEU A 291 16.97 12.53 -16.66
N GLN A 292 17.12 13.07 -17.89
CA GLN A 292 16.35 14.20 -18.41
C GLN A 292 15.01 13.80 -19.06
N GLY A 293 14.70 12.51 -19.15
CA GLY A 293 13.54 12.02 -19.89
C GLY A 293 13.73 12.05 -21.41
N GLN A 294 14.98 12.07 -21.89
CA GLN A 294 15.32 12.14 -23.32
C GLN A 294 15.79 10.80 -23.89
N SER A 295 15.70 9.71 -23.13
CA SER A 295 15.95 8.36 -23.64
C SER A 295 14.86 7.95 -24.63
N LYS A 296 15.27 7.25 -25.69
CA LYS A 296 14.31 6.64 -26.63
C LYS A 296 13.63 5.44 -25.97
N TYR A 297 12.41 5.13 -26.42
CA TYR A 297 11.73 3.88 -26.07
C TYR A 297 12.53 2.65 -26.53
N GLY A 298 12.20 1.47 -25.98
CA GLY A 298 12.83 0.21 -26.36
C GLY A 298 14.17 0.00 -25.63
N GLU A 299 15.25 -0.22 -26.38
CA GLU A 299 16.54 -0.61 -25.78
C GLU A 299 17.14 0.47 -24.88
N GLU A 300 17.01 1.76 -25.22
CA GLU A 300 17.52 2.85 -24.38
C GLU A 300 16.76 2.91 -23.04
N ALA A 301 15.42 2.89 -23.04
CA ALA A 301 14.61 2.82 -21.82
C ALA A 301 14.88 1.53 -21.01
N PHE A 302 15.03 0.38 -21.69
CA PHE A 302 15.32 -0.90 -21.04
C PHE A 302 16.60 -0.88 -20.19
N ARG A 303 17.64 -0.16 -20.63
CA ARG A 303 18.91 -0.04 -19.88
C ARG A 303 18.72 0.58 -18.49
N MET A 304 17.71 1.42 -18.29
CA MET A 304 17.46 2.07 -16.99
C MET A 304 17.11 1.09 -15.86
N LYS A 305 16.73 -0.15 -16.18
CA LYS A 305 16.56 -1.22 -15.18
C LYS A 305 17.83 -1.53 -14.41
N PHE A 306 18.99 -1.27 -15.02
CA PHE A 306 20.31 -1.51 -14.46
C PHE A 306 20.96 -0.21 -13.98
N VAL A 307 20.13 0.75 -13.55
CA VAL A 307 20.53 2.03 -12.98
C VAL A 307 19.76 2.25 -11.68
N ILE A 308 20.50 2.53 -10.61
CA ILE A 308 19.98 2.80 -9.27
C ILE A 308 20.32 4.24 -8.92
N ARG A 309 19.35 5.01 -8.46
CA ARG A 309 19.56 6.38 -7.99
C ARG A 309 19.32 6.42 -6.49
N ILE A 310 20.24 6.96 -5.72
CA ILE A 310 20.14 7.01 -4.26
C ILE A 310 20.34 8.43 -3.79
N SER A 311 19.51 8.90 -2.86
CA SER A 311 19.74 10.15 -2.13
C SER A 311 19.18 10.04 -0.73
N LYS A 312 19.71 10.81 0.22
CA LYS A 312 18.98 11.09 1.47
C LYS A 312 17.66 11.75 1.11
N CYS A 313 16.56 11.24 1.64
CA CYS A 313 15.23 11.73 1.28
C CYS A 313 14.24 11.52 2.42
N PRO A 314 13.93 12.59 3.16
CA PRO A 314 12.89 12.56 4.18
C PRO A 314 11.51 12.22 3.64
N ILE A 315 10.73 11.53 4.46
CA ILE A 315 9.33 11.19 4.21
C ILE A 315 8.44 12.22 4.91
N LEU A 316 7.55 12.84 4.14
CA LEU A 316 6.63 13.90 4.57
C LEU A 316 5.36 13.35 5.20
N MET A 317 4.82 12.27 4.62
CA MET A 317 3.56 11.66 5.04
C MET A 317 3.53 10.16 4.74
N GLU A 318 2.72 9.43 5.48
CA GLU A 318 2.40 8.02 5.22
C GLU A 318 1.48 7.86 4.00
N PHE A 319 1.34 6.63 3.49
CA PHE A 319 0.48 6.36 2.33
C PHE A 319 -1.02 6.54 2.62
N ASP A 320 -1.41 6.68 3.88
CA ASP A 320 -2.77 7.06 4.28
C ASP A 320 -2.99 8.59 4.39
N ALA A 321 -2.04 9.37 3.86
CA ALA A 321 -1.97 10.84 3.84
C ALA A 321 -1.81 11.50 5.22
N ARG A 322 -1.38 10.75 6.25
CA ARG A 322 -1.01 11.33 7.55
C ARG A 322 0.40 11.90 7.50
N ILE A 323 0.52 13.19 7.78
CA ILE A 323 1.82 13.86 7.83
C ILE A 323 2.61 13.32 9.01
N ILE A 324 3.88 12.99 8.75
CA ILE A 324 4.80 12.51 9.77
C ILE A 324 5.31 13.72 10.52
N HIS A 325 5.02 13.78 11.82
CA HIS A 325 5.50 14.88 12.65
C HIS A 325 7.03 14.90 12.65
N ARG A 326 7.60 16.07 12.37
CA ARG A 326 9.03 16.36 12.34
C ARG A 326 9.27 17.81 12.68
N VAL A 327 10.07 18.04 13.71
CA VAL A 327 10.65 19.37 14.00
C VAL A 327 12.07 19.48 13.44
N PRO A 328 12.54 20.69 13.09
CA PRO A 328 13.95 20.91 12.78
C PRO A 328 14.85 20.28 13.86
N GLN A 329 16.12 19.99 13.53
CA GLN A 329 17.08 19.31 14.42
C GLN A 329 16.83 17.81 14.70
N GLU A 330 15.69 17.24 14.34
CA GLU A 330 15.54 15.78 14.40
C GLU A 330 16.44 15.09 13.36
N GLU A 331 17.18 14.07 13.81
CA GLU A 331 18.19 13.36 13.02
C GLU A 331 17.64 12.20 12.19
N TRP A 332 16.50 11.61 12.59
CA TRP A 332 15.94 10.44 11.90
C TRP A 332 15.70 10.65 10.39
N PRO A 333 15.29 11.83 9.88
CA PRO A 333 15.08 12.01 8.45
C PRO A 333 16.36 11.85 7.62
N HIS A 334 17.52 12.20 8.20
CA HIS A 334 18.83 12.13 7.54
C HIS A 334 19.38 10.71 7.42
N ARG A 335 18.73 9.75 8.07
CA ARG A 335 19.04 8.31 8.01
C ARG A 335 18.30 7.58 6.90
N ILE A 336 17.34 8.25 6.25
CA ILE A 336 16.49 7.65 5.22
C ILE A 336 17.10 7.93 3.85
N LYS A 337 17.36 6.88 3.08
CA LYS A 337 17.79 6.95 1.69
C LYS A 337 16.67 6.46 0.77
N LEU A 338 16.28 7.26 -0.21
CA LEU A 338 15.34 6.85 -1.24
C LEU A 338 16.10 6.25 -2.42
N VAL A 339 15.79 5.00 -2.74
CA VAL A 339 16.45 4.20 -3.79
C VAL A 339 15.49 4.08 -4.96
N SER A 340 15.73 4.83 -6.04
CA SER A 340 14.87 4.87 -7.21
C SER A 340 15.44 4.03 -8.35
N VAL A 341 14.69 3.00 -8.76
CA VAL A 341 15.08 2.04 -9.81
C VAL A 341 13.91 1.74 -10.74
N THR A 342 14.18 1.64 -12.03
CA THR A 342 13.16 1.27 -13.02
C THR A 342 12.83 -0.22 -12.92
N GLY A 343 11.54 -0.54 -12.80
CA GLY A 343 11.06 -1.92 -12.75
C GLY A 343 10.91 -2.60 -14.09
N VAL A 344 10.65 -3.91 -14.08
CA VAL A 344 10.13 -4.62 -15.26
C VAL A 344 8.62 -4.38 -15.32
N ASP A 345 8.13 -3.95 -16.48
CA ASP A 345 6.74 -3.58 -16.72
C ASP A 345 6.16 -4.33 -17.93
N PHE A 346 5.11 -5.11 -17.66
CA PHE A 346 4.36 -5.87 -18.65
C PHE A 346 2.95 -5.30 -18.94
N ALA A 347 2.50 -4.26 -18.24
CA ALA A 347 1.21 -3.60 -18.52
C ALA A 347 1.35 -2.48 -19.59
N GLY A 348 2.44 -2.54 -20.35
CA GLY A 348 3.30 -1.41 -20.64
C GLY A 348 2.80 -0.31 -21.59
N ARG A 349 3.55 0.78 -21.53
CA ARG A 349 3.54 1.94 -22.43
C ARG A 349 4.55 1.69 -23.57
N ILE A 350 4.60 2.59 -24.56
CA ILE A 350 5.55 2.46 -25.68
C ILE A 350 7.01 2.25 -25.22
N HIS A 351 7.35 2.75 -24.05
CA HIS A 351 8.69 2.70 -23.51
C HIS A 351 9.06 1.36 -22.86
N ASP A 352 8.07 0.57 -22.44
CA ASP A 352 8.26 -0.76 -21.88
C ASP A 352 8.34 -1.84 -22.98
N LEU A 353 8.37 -1.42 -24.25
CA LEU A 353 8.53 -2.30 -25.41
C LEU A 353 9.77 -3.20 -25.29
N GLY A 354 10.84 -2.70 -24.68
CA GLY A 354 12.04 -3.47 -24.40
C GLY A 354 11.76 -4.70 -23.51
N ASP A 355 10.84 -4.58 -22.56
CA ASP A 355 10.49 -5.65 -21.62
C ASP A 355 9.73 -6.75 -22.32
N ILE A 356 8.79 -6.35 -23.17
CA ILE A 356 8.01 -7.26 -24.01
C ILE A 356 8.92 -8.04 -24.95
N HIS A 357 9.79 -7.34 -25.70
CA HIS A 357 10.69 -7.98 -26.66
C HIS A 357 11.72 -8.88 -26.00
N THR A 358 12.19 -8.52 -24.80
CA THR A 358 13.25 -9.26 -24.11
C THR A 358 12.69 -10.49 -23.38
N TYR A 359 11.54 -10.34 -22.73
CA TYR A 359 11.05 -11.35 -21.79
C TYR A 359 9.85 -12.15 -22.28
N VAL A 360 9.09 -11.71 -23.30
CA VAL A 360 7.90 -12.43 -23.75
C VAL A 360 8.14 -13.03 -25.14
N THR A 361 8.42 -14.34 -25.20
CA THR A 361 8.85 -15.03 -26.44
C THR A 361 7.79 -15.08 -27.55
N ASN A 362 6.51 -15.08 -27.20
CA ASN A 362 5.39 -15.12 -28.15
C ASN A 362 4.61 -13.81 -28.21
N TRP A 363 5.25 -12.67 -27.93
CA TRP A 363 4.57 -11.37 -27.84
C TRP A 363 3.75 -11.01 -29.08
N GLN A 364 4.21 -11.39 -30.28
CA GLN A 364 3.52 -11.15 -31.55
C GLN A 364 2.13 -11.80 -31.63
N ASP A 365 1.95 -12.93 -30.95
CA ASP A 365 0.67 -13.63 -30.92
C ASP A 365 -0.29 -13.03 -29.89
N ILE A 366 0.26 -12.35 -28.87
CA ILE A 366 -0.49 -11.80 -27.75
C ILE A 366 -1.07 -10.43 -28.10
N TYR A 367 -0.27 -9.55 -28.71
CA TYR A 367 -0.62 -8.14 -28.90
C TYR A 367 -1.16 -7.84 -30.30
N GLU A 368 -2.08 -6.88 -30.37
CA GLU A 368 -2.43 -6.23 -31.64
C GLU A 368 -1.17 -5.57 -32.21
N ILE A 369 -0.95 -5.68 -33.52
CA ILE A 369 0.27 -5.21 -34.17
C ILE A 369 -0.07 -4.05 -35.10
N ASP A 370 0.69 -2.96 -34.98
CA ASP A 370 0.68 -1.90 -35.97
C ASP A 370 1.32 -2.41 -37.27
N ARG A 371 0.56 -2.38 -38.36
CA ARG A 371 0.99 -2.88 -39.68
C ARG A 371 2.16 -2.11 -40.26
N ASN A 372 2.34 -0.84 -39.87
CA ASN A 372 3.41 0.00 -40.40
C ASN A 372 4.74 -0.25 -39.69
N SER A 373 4.72 -0.35 -38.36
CA SER A 373 5.93 -0.52 -37.55
C SER A 373 6.26 -1.98 -37.22
N GLY A 374 5.29 -2.89 -37.33
CA GLY A 374 5.45 -4.28 -36.88
C GLY A 374 5.52 -4.43 -35.35
N LEU A 375 5.25 -3.36 -34.61
CA LEU A 375 5.32 -3.30 -33.14
C LEU A 375 3.93 -3.49 -32.51
N PRO A 376 3.86 -3.83 -31.21
CA PRO A 376 2.61 -3.78 -30.46
C PRO A 376 1.92 -2.42 -30.60
N LEU A 377 0.64 -2.44 -30.93
CA LEU A 377 -0.18 -1.25 -31.09
C LEU A 377 -0.44 -0.62 -29.72
N VAL A 378 -0.11 0.67 -29.61
CA VAL A 378 -0.29 1.48 -28.39
C VAL A 378 -1.33 2.55 -28.68
N TYR A 379 -2.45 2.57 -27.94
CA TYR A 379 -3.52 3.54 -28.14
C TYR A 379 -3.28 4.78 -27.26
N ASN A 380 -3.28 5.97 -27.85
CA ASN A 380 -3.02 7.23 -27.12
C ASN A 380 -1.68 7.25 -26.35
N GLY A 381 -0.68 6.47 -26.80
CA GLY A 381 0.62 6.36 -26.13
C GLY A 381 0.62 5.57 -24.81
N ARG A 382 -0.50 4.92 -24.44
CA ARG A 382 -0.62 4.10 -23.22
C ARG A 382 -1.12 2.69 -23.55
N ASP A 383 -0.68 1.73 -22.72
CA ASP A 383 -1.09 0.33 -22.62
C ASP A 383 -1.12 -0.47 -23.95
N PHE A 384 -0.29 -1.51 -24.04
CA PHE A 384 -0.35 -2.45 -25.16
C PHE A 384 -1.70 -3.15 -25.24
N ARG A 385 -2.34 -3.15 -26.41
CA ARG A 385 -3.61 -3.86 -26.57
C ARG A 385 -3.39 -5.35 -26.84
N ARG A 386 -3.89 -6.19 -25.95
CA ARG A 386 -3.95 -7.64 -26.14
C ARG A 386 -5.01 -7.98 -27.20
N ARG A 387 -4.73 -8.96 -28.07
CA ARG A 387 -5.70 -9.55 -29.00
C ARG A 387 -6.80 -10.25 -28.21
N ALA A 388 -8.06 -10.07 -28.62
CA ALA A 388 -9.21 -10.66 -27.94
C ALA A 388 -9.10 -12.18 -27.72
N ASN A 389 -8.53 -12.90 -28.70
CA ASN A 389 -8.29 -14.35 -28.64
C ASN A 389 -6.80 -14.69 -28.58
N GLY A 390 -5.95 -13.76 -28.10
CA GLY A 390 -4.52 -13.99 -27.99
C GLY A 390 -4.19 -15.05 -26.94
N PRO A 391 -3.16 -15.89 -27.15
CA PRO A 391 -2.73 -16.88 -26.17
C PRO A 391 -2.20 -16.19 -24.89
N ARG A 392 -1.94 -17.00 -23.86
CA ARG A 392 -1.15 -16.54 -22.70
C ARG A 392 0.28 -16.23 -23.11
N GLY A 393 0.91 -15.33 -22.37
CA GLY A 393 2.33 -15.02 -22.53
C GLY A 393 3.22 -16.20 -22.17
N LYS A 394 4.31 -16.36 -22.92
CA LYS A 394 5.37 -17.32 -22.67
C LYS A 394 6.63 -16.54 -22.33
N LEU A 395 7.01 -16.59 -21.05
CA LEU A 395 8.20 -15.91 -20.56
C LEU A 395 9.49 -16.61 -21.01
N ASN A 396 10.50 -15.80 -21.33
CA ASN A 396 11.88 -16.21 -21.32
C ASN A 396 12.37 -16.19 -19.86
N THR A 397 12.04 -17.25 -19.13
CA THR A 397 12.27 -17.37 -17.69
C THR A 397 13.74 -17.19 -17.31
N ASP A 398 14.66 -17.83 -18.03
CA ASP A 398 16.09 -17.76 -17.75
C ASP A 398 16.60 -16.32 -17.89
N ARG A 399 16.19 -15.63 -18.94
CA ARG A 399 16.59 -14.24 -19.18
C ARG A 399 16.04 -13.32 -18.08
N LEU A 400 14.74 -13.43 -17.78
CA LEU A 400 14.09 -12.60 -16.77
C LEU A 400 14.70 -12.84 -15.38
N GLN A 401 14.91 -14.11 -15.00
CA GLN A 401 15.52 -14.46 -13.72
C GLN A 401 16.93 -13.86 -13.57
N ASN A 402 17.77 -14.02 -14.59
CA ASN A 402 19.14 -13.51 -14.56
C ASN A 402 19.17 -11.97 -14.45
N ASP A 403 18.30 -11.28 -15.18
CA ASP A 403 18.22 -9.83 -15.12
C ASP A 403 17.63 -9.35 -13.77
N LEU A 404 16.62 -10.02 -13.22
CA LEU A 404 16.07 -9.71 -11.88
C LEU A 404 17.13 -9.90 -10.78
N MET A 405 17.91 -10.99 -10.82
CA MET A 405 19.02 -11.21 -9.89
C MET A 405 20.08 -10.13 -10.03
N ARG A 406 20.40 -9.75 -11.26
CA ARG A 406 21.38 -8.70 -11.54
C ARG A 406 20.94 -7.33 -11.04
N MET A 407 19.68 -6.96 -11.27
CA MET A 407 19.05 -5.74 -10.75
C MET A 407 19.07 -5.73 -9.21
N ALA A 408 18.72 -6.85 -8.57
CA ALA A 408 18.78 -7.00 -7.12
C ALA A 408 20.21 -6.86 -6.57
N ARG A 409 21.21 -7.52 -7.20
CA ARG A 409 22.62 -7.39 -6.81
C ARG A 409 23.11 -5.95 -6.92
N LEU A 410 22.86 -5.28 -8.04
CA LEU A 410 23.28 -3.90 -8.24
C LEU A 410 22.67 -2.99 -7.15
N ARG A 411 21.36 -3.11 -6.91
CA ARG A 411 20.66 -2.33 -5.89
C ARG A 411 21.21 -2.56 -4.49
N LEU A 412 21.34 -3.81 -4.06
CA LEU A 412 21.82 -4.12 -2.71
C LEU A 412 23.29 -3.71 -2.53
N ARG A 413 24.14 -3.84 -3.56
CA ARG A 413 25.51 -3.33 -3.51
C ARG A 413 25.56 -1.81 -3.41
N ALA A 414 24.70 -1.09 -4.15
CA ALA A 414 24.59 0.35 -4.04
C ALA A 414 24.14 0.77 -2.63
N CYS A 415 23.14 0.10 -2.06
CA CYS A 415 22.72 0.32 -0.67
C CYS A 415 23.86 0.04 0.34
N ASP A 416 24.60 -1.06 0.17
CA ASP A 416 25.72 -1.41 1.04
C ASP A 416 26.85 -0.37 0.95
N TYR A 417 27.17 0.09 -0.27
CA TYR A 417 28.13 1.18 -0.50
C TYR A 417 27.69 2.49 0.17
N GLU A 418 26.39 2.75 0.15
CA GLU A 418 25.74 3.88 0.82
C GLU A 418 25.52 3.64 2.32
N GLU A 419 26.20 2.67 2.95
CA GLU A 419 26.15 2.43 4.40
C GLU A 419 24.73 2.20 4.95
N VAL A 420 23.83 1.65 4.11
CA VAL A 420 22.49 1.27 4.52
C VAL A 420 22.57 0.01 5.39
N GLN A 421 21.93 0.06 6.55
CA GLN A 421 21.87 -1.05 7.50
C GLN A 421 20.61 -1.88 7.35
N VAL A 422 19.48 -1.25 7.01
CA VAL A 422 18.22 -1.94 6.80
C VAL A 422 17.64 -1.53 5.47
N VAL A 423 17.37 -2.50 4.60
CA VAL A 423 16.77 -2.25 3.29
C VAL A 423 15.27 -2.48 3.38
N VAL A 424 14.45 -1.45 3.13
CA VAL A 424 13.01 -1.59 2.95
C VAL A 424 12.70 -1.73 1.46
N GLU A 425 12.18 -2.90 1.09
CA GLU A 425 11.86 -3.29 -0.27
C GLU A 425 10.35 -3.30 -0.49
N THR A 426 9.89 -2.76 -1.61
CA THR A 426 8.57 -3.02 -2.17
C THR A 426 8.78 -3.82 -3.45
N GLY A 427 8.06 -4.93 -3.66
CA GLY A 427 8.24 -5.74 -4.87
C GLY A 427 8.15 -4.91 -6.17
N ILE A 428 9.28 -4.75 -6.88
CA ILE A 428 9.38 -3.90 -8.07
C ILE A 428 8.55 -4.49 -9.21
N GLY A 429 7.59 -3.72 -9.74
CA GLY A 429 6.78 -4.14 -10.89
C GLY A 429 5.80 -5.29 -10.59
N LEU A 430 5.55 -5.61 -9.31
CA LEU A 430 4.77 -6.80 -8.93
C LEU A 430 3.26 -6.56 -8.75
N GLY A 431 2.81 -5.32 -8.90
CA GLY A 431 1.41 -4.92 -8.92
C GLY A 431 0.77 -5.17 -10.28
N VAL A 432 0.10 -4.15 -10.83
CA VAL A 432 -0.53 -4.18 -12.16
C VAL A 432 0.46 -4.51 -13.29
N PHE A 433 1.74 -4.18 -13.08
CA PHE A 433 2.83 -4.35 -14.04
C PHE A 433 3.34 -5.79 -14.15
N ALA A 434 2.88 -6.71 -13.30
CA ALA A 434 3.34 -8.10 -13.31
C ALA A 434 2.90 -8.88 -14.57
N GLY A 435 2.02 -8.30 -15.41
CA GLY A 435 1.58 -8.94 -16.66
C GLY A 435 0.31 -9.76 -16.51
N THR A 436 -0.56 -9.41 -15.56
CA THR A 436 -1.86 -10.08 -15.35
C THR A 436 -2.70 -10.09 -16.62
N ALA A 437 -2.67 -9.01 -17.41
CA ALA A 437 -3.41 -8.91 -18.68
C ALA A 437 -3.02 -10.00 -19.70
N ILE A 438 -1.79 -10.51 -19.63
CA ILE A 438 -1.25 -11.56 -20.51
C ILE A 438 -1.02 -12.89 -19.78
N GLY A 439 -1.39 -12.98 -18.49
CA GLY A 439 -1.42 -14.20 -17.69
C GLY A 439 -0.05 -14.77 -17.33
N ILE A 440 0.94 -13.92 -17.02
CA ILE A 440 2.30 -14.32 -16.62
C ILE A 440 2.67 -13.90 -15.19
N ASP A 441 1.77 -13.22 -14.50
CA ASP A 441 2.02 -12.46 -13.28
C ASP A 441 2.43 -13.30 -12.08
N GLU A 442 1.82 -14.46 -11.88
CA GLU A 442 2.24 -15.42 -10.85
C GLU A 442 3.71 -15.83 -11.04
N THR A 443 4.11 -16.12 -12.29
CA THR A 443 5.49 -16.50 -12.61
C THR A 443 6.46 -15.34 -12.39
N VAL A 444 6.09 -14.11 -12.80
CA VAL A 444 6.92 -12.91 -12.58
C VAL A 444 7.14 -12.65 -11.08
N ARG A 445 6.08 -12.76 -10.27
CA ARG A 445 6.16 -12.60 -8.80
C ARG A 445 7.06 -13.67 -8.19
N ALA A 446 6.94 -14.93 -8.60
CA ALA A 446 7.76 -16.02 -8.11
C ALA A 446 9.24 -15.83 -8.48
N LEU A 447 9.54 -15.46 -9.73
CA LEU A 447 10.92 -15.19 -10.17
C LEU A 447 11.55 -14.01 -9.43
N SER A 448 10.76 -12.99 -9.10
CA SER A 448 11.24 -11.82 -8.35
C SER A 448 11.55 -12.16 -6.90
N ALA A 449 10.68 -12.94 -6.24
CA ALA A 449 10.93 -13.46 -4.89
C ALA A 449 12.17 -14.38 -4.88
N PHE A 450 12.28 -15.26 -5.86
CA PHE A 450 13.42 -16.16 -6.03
C PHE A 450 14.72 -15.37 -6.21
N ALA A 451 14.72 -14.38 -7.10
CA ALA A 451 15.90 -13.59 -7.42
C ALA A 451 16.47 -12.88 -6.18
N ILE A 452 15.63 -12.18 -5.42
CA ILE A 452 16.09 -11.48 -4.22
C ILE A 452 16.55 -12.45 -3.13
N ARG A 453 15.82 -13.57 -2.92
CA ARG A 453 16.24 -14.61 -1.99
C ARG A 453 17.62 -15.16 -2.33
N LYS A 454 17.85 -15.49 -3.61
CA LYS A 454 19.13 -16.02 -4.09
C LYS A 454 20.27 -15.02 -3.91
N VAL A 455 20.04 -13.75 -4.22
CA VAL A 455 21.05 -12.71 -3.98
C VAL A 455 21.38 -12.57 -2.50
N LEU A 456 20.40 -12.66 -1.60
CA LEU A 456 20.65 -12.61 -0.15
C LEU A 456 21.37 -13.86 0.37
N GLU A 457 21.14 -15.03 -0.23
CA GLU A 457 21.88 -16.26 0.10
C GLU A 457 23.33 -16.23 -0.41
N GLU A 458 23.53 -15.79 -1.65
CA GLU A 458 24.83 -15.84 -2.34
C GLU A 458 25.74 -14.66 -1.99
N ASP A 459 25.21 -13.43 -2.10
CA ASP A 459 25.97 -12.20 -1.91
C ASP A 459 25.84 -11.68 -0.46
N GLY A 460 24.86 -12.15 0.32
CA GLY A 460 24.61 -11.74 1.70
C GLY A 460 25.84 -11.69 2.61
N PRO A 461 26.71 -12.71 2.61
CA PRO A 461 27.94 -12.71 3.41
C PRO A 461 28.97 -11.64 3.01
N THR A 462 28.83 -11.03 1.83
CA THR A 462 29.77 -10.03 1.30
C THR A 462 29.37 -8.60 1.62
N TYR A 463 28.09 -8.35 1.94
CA TYR A 463 27.60 -7.05 2.35
C TYR A 463 28.16 -6.68 3.73
N ARG A 464 28.73 -5.48 3.85
CA ARG A 464 29.42 -5.02 5.06
C ARG A 464 28.48 -4.32 6.03
N ASN A 465 27.51 -3.59 5.48
CA ASN A 465 26.65 -2.68 6.20
C ASN A 465 25.23 -3.22 6.33
N ILE A 466 24.73 -3.96 5.33
CA ILE A 466 23.34 -4.47 5.37
C ILE A 466 23.20 -5.56 6.44
N GLN A 467 22.33 -5.28 7.42
CA GLN A 467 22.04 -6.14 8.57
C GLN A 467 20.67 -6.80 8.48
N ALA A 468 19.70 -6.22 7.76
CA ALA A 468 18.38 -6.82 7.57
C ALA A 468 17.71 -6.30 6.28
N VAL A 469 16.78 -7.10 5.75
CA VAL A 469 15.87 -6.69 4.68
C VAL A 469 14.42 -6.80 5.16
N VAL A 470 13.62 -5.78 4.88
CA VAL A 470 12.20 -5.71 5.22
C VAL A 470 11.39 -5.52 3.95
N PHE A 471 10.57 -6.49 3.59
CA PHE A 471 9.63 -6.38 2.48
C PHE A 471 8.30 -5.79 2.96
N ALA A 472 7.96 -4.60 2.46
CA ALA A 472 6.67 -3.96 2.63
C ALA A 472 5.73 -4.37 1.48
N LEU A 473 4.88 -5.37 1.72
CA LEU A 473 4.00 -5.98 0.72
C LEU A 473 2.53 -5.86 1.17
N PRO A 474 1.93 -4.65 1.10
CA PRO A 474 0.56 -4.43 1.54
C PRO A 474 -0.46 -5.21 0.70
N VAL A 475 -1.47 -5.77 1.36
CA VAL A 475 -2.53 -6.60 0.76
C VAL A 475 -3.84 -5.79 0.72
N PHE A 476 -4.17 -5.16 -0.40
CA PHE A 476 -5.31 -4.23 -0.48
C PHE A 476 -6.69 -4.89 -0.57
N ASP A 477 -6.81 -6.10 -1.15
CA ASP A 477 -8.10 -6.77 -1.34
C ASP A 477 -8.37 -7.85 -0.29
N VAL A 478 -9.28 -7.55 0.64
CA VAL A 478 -9.85 -8.53 1.58
C VAL A 478 -11.07 -9.25 0.95
N ALA A 479 -11.64 -8.72 -0.13
CA ALA A 479 -12.90 -9.20 -0.71
C ALA A 479 -12.80 -10.51 -1.53
N HIS A 480 -11.60 -11.06 -1.74
CA HIS A 480 -11.42 -12.37 -2.36
C HIS A 480 -11.26 -13.53 -1.36
N LEU A 481 -11.92 -13.42 -0.21
CA LEU A 481 -12.15 -14.51 0.75
C LEU A 481 -12.91 -15.73 0.17
N ASN A 482 -13.30 -15.69 -1.12
CA ASN A 482 -13.70 -16.84 -1.93
C ASN A 482 -12.51 -17.57 -2.60
N GLY A 483 -11.29 -17.42 -2.06
CA GLY A 483 -10.17 -18.33 -2.33
C GLY A 483 -9.18 -17.91 -3.41
N GLN A 484 -9.10 -16.63 -3.82
CA GLN A 484 -8.10 -16.19 -4.79
C GLN A 484 -7.44 -14.85 -4.44
N GLN A 485 -6.11 -14.90 -4.32
CA GLN A 485 -5.16 -13.78 -4.51
C GLN A 485 -4.86 -12.83 -3.34
N GLN A 486 -4.19 -13.36 -2.30
CA GLN A 486 -3.13 -12.64 -1.56
C GLN A 486 -1.76 -12.86 -2.24
N GLU A 487 -1.62 -12.64 -3.55
CA GLU A 487 -0.52 -13.28 -4.30
C GLU A 487 0.88 -12.80 -3.96
N THR A 488 1.20 -11.51 -4.02
CA THR A 488 2.61 -11.09 -3.87
C THR A 488 3.15 -11.38 -2.48
N PHE A 489 2.40 -11.03 -1.43
CA PHE A 489 2.79 -11.35 -0.05
C PHE A 489 2.98 -12.86 0.14
N GLN A 490 1.99 -13.67 -0.27
CA GLN A 490 2.06 -15.11 -0.07
C GLN A 490 3.11 -15.79 -0.94
N VAL A 491 3.35 -15.31 -2.17
CA VAL A 491 4.43 -15.80 -3.05
C VAL A 491 5.78 -15.56 -2.40
N PHE A 492 6.03 -14.37 -1.86
CA PHE A 492 7.27 -14.09 -1.14
C PHE A 492 7.39 -14.96 0.11
N VAL A 493 6.36 -15.04 0.94
CA VAL A 493 6.38 -15.92 2.13
C VAL A 493 6.66 -17.37 1.76
N ASN A 494 6.01 -17.90 0.71
CA ASN A 494 6.19 -19.26 0.25
C ASN A 494 7.60 -19.50 -0.29
N GLU A 495 8.16 -18.57 -1.06
CA GLU A 495 9.51 -18.71 -1.61
C GLU A 495 10.57 -18.82 -0.51
N PHE A 496 10.49 -17.96 0.51
CA PHE A 496 11.42 -17.99 1.65
C PHE A 496 11.18 -19.18 2.59
N LYS A 497 9.91 -19.58 2.79
CA LYS A 497 9.54 -20.71 3.64
C LYS A 497 9.88 -22.05 3.00
N ASN A 498 9.45 -22.30 1.77
CA ASN A 498 9.60 -23.59 1.08
C ASN A 498 11.06 -23.88 0.73
N SER A 499 11.83 -22.84 0.41
CA SER A 499 13.27 -22.97 0.19
C SER A 499 14.06 -23.15 1.48
N ASN A 500 13.41 -23.03 2.65
CA ASN A 500 14.04 -22.96 3.96
C ASN A 500 15.19 -21.94 3.94
N TYR A 501 14.87 -20.65 3.76
CA TYR A 501 15.86 -19.59 3.53
C TYR A 501 17.13 -19.73 4.38
N GLN A 502 18.29 -19.76 3.69
CA GLN A 502 19.59 -20.02 4.33
C GLN A 502 20.51 -18.79 4.41
N GLY A 503 20.08 -17.62 3.97
CA GLY A 503 20.94 -16.43 3.93
C GLY A 503 21.34 -15.92 5.32
N SER A 504 22.46 -15.20 5.39
CA SER A 504 22.99 -14.63 6.64
C SER A 504 22.31 -13.34 7.07
N ILE A 505 21.52 -12.72 6.18
CA ILE A 505 20.79 -11.48 6.43
C ILE A 505 19.34 -11.82 6.78
N PRO A 506 18.88 -11.52 8.01
CA PRO A 506 17.48 -11.67 8.39
C PRO A 506 16.52 -10.93 7.47
N VAL A 507 15.36 -11.54 7.24
CA VAL A 507 14.30 -11.00 6.39
C VAL A 507 12.99 -10.89 7.16
N LEU A 508 12.31 -9.75 7.06
CA LEU A 508 10.94 -9.55 7.53
C LEU A 508 10.03 -9.30 6.32
N ILE A 509 8.93 -10.03 6.18
CA ILE A 509 7.89 -9.76 5.17
C ILE A 509 6.63 -9.29 5.89
N ALA A 510 6.15 -8.09 5.56
CA ALA A 510 5.11 -7.39 6.30
C ALA A 510 4.01 -6.85 5.36
N ASP A 511 2.75 -7.10 5.71
CA ASP A 511 1.57 -6.43 5.13
C ASP A 511 1.40 -5.04 5.76
N GLN A 512 2.28 -4.12 5.39
CA GLN A 512 2.40 -2.80 6.03
C GLN A 512 2.88 -1.72 5.05
N ASP A 513 2.61 -0.46 5.41
CA ASP A 513 3.13 0.72 4.72
C ASP A 513 4.67 0.79 4.78
N MET A 514 5.31 0.93 3.62
CA MET A 514 6.77 1.11 3.56
C MET A 514 7.22 2.34 4.33
N HIS A 515 6.49 3.46 4.26
CA HIS A 515 6.87 4.71 4.92
C HIS A 515 6.90 4.54 6.44
N ARG A 516 5.87 3.88 6.98
CA ARG A 516 5.76 3.61 8.40
C ARG A 516 6.90 2.71 8.88
N LEU A 517 7.25 1.67 8.13
CA LEU A 517 8.39 0.81 8.45
C LEU A 517 9.70 1.61 8.38
N THR A 518 9.95 2.33 7.29
CA THR A 518 11.16 3.14 7.07
C THR A 518 11.37 4.15 8.20
N VAL A 519 10.34 4.93 8.55
CA VAL A 519 10.44 5.92 9.63
C VAL A 519 10.64 5.26 10.99
N ALA A 520 9.97 4.15 11.28
CA ALA A 520 10.20 3.42 12.53
C ALA A 520 11.65 2.92 12.65
N ILE A 521 12.20 2.36 11.57
CA ILE A 521 13.60 1.91 11.50
C ILE A 521 14.56 3.10 11.72
N ALA A 522 14.33 4.22 11.02
CA ALA A 522 15.16 5.41 11.14
C ALA A 522 15.14 6.01 12.55
N ARG A 523 13.96 6.05 13.20
CA ARG A 523 13.79 6.50 14.59
C ARG A 523 14.48 5.59 15.60
N MET A 524 14.66 4.31 15.29
CA MET A 524 15.49 3.40 16.08
C MET A 524 17.00 3.59 15.86
N GLY A 525 17.40 4.53 15.00
CA GLY A 525 18.79 4.94 14.81
C GLY A 525 19.52 4.19 13.70
N PHE A 526 18.83 3.40 12.87
CA PHE A 526 19.44 2.72 11.74
C PHE A 526 19.46 3.61 10.50
N ASN A 527 20.51 3.48 9.70
CA ASN A 527 20.49 3.95 8.31
C ASN A 527 19.62 3.00 7.49
N VAL A 528 18.59 3.55 6.84
CA VAL A 528 17.56 2.77 6.17
C VAL A 528 17.37 3.24 4.75
N SER A 529 17.17 2.30 3.82
CA SER A 529 16.72 2.63 2.48
C SER A 529 15.25 2.33 2.30
N GLU A 530 14.57 3.13 1.50
CA GLU A 530 13.24 2.87 0.98
C GLU A 530 13.29 2.76 -0.54
N LEU A 531 12.72 1.68 -1.06
CA LEU A 531 12.68 1.42 -2.49
C LEU A 531 11.54 2.19 -3.17
N ASN A 532 11.89 3.02 -4.14
CA ASN A 532 11.00 3.62 -5.11
C ASN A 532 11.04 2.84 -6.44
N PRO A 533 9.99 2.07 -6.79
CA PRO A 533 9.84 1.53 -8.14
C PRO A 533 9.51 2.69 -9.09
N ALA A 534 10.50 3.15 -9.84
CA ALA A 534 10.39 4.29 -10.74
C ALA A 534 9.93 3.88 -12.15
N ASP A 535 9.46 4.86 -12.92
CA ASP A 535 9.06 4.70 -14.33
C ASP A 535 10.21 4.30 -15.27
N SER A 536 9.84 3.91 -16.49
CA SER A 536 10.71 3.38 -17.55
C SER A 536 11.85 4.31 -18.00
N HIS A 537 11.78 5.63 -17.74
CA HIS A 537 12.73 6.60 -18.30
C HIS A 537 13.83 7.04 -17.35
N GLY A 538 13.73 6.70 -16.07
CA GLY A 538 14.71 7.17 -15.09
C GLY A 538 14.51 8.61 -14.63
N VAL A 539 13.39 9.26 -14.98
CA VAL A 539 12.96 10.51 -14.34
C VAL A 539 12.29 10.16 -13.01
N PHE A 540 12.53 10.95 -11.97
CA PHE A 540 11.85 10.77 -10.68
C PHE A 540 10.55 11.54 -10.67
N GLY A 541 9.45 10.91 -10.25
CA GLY A 541 8.15 11.56 -10.16
C GLY A 541 7.71 12.00 -11.56
N GLU A 542 7.88 11.17 -12.58
CA GLU A 542 7.56 11.54 -13.97
C GLU A 542 6.09 11.92 -14.09
N TYR A 543 5.19 11.14 -13.47
CA TYR A 543 3.75 11.32 -13.62
C TYR A 543 3.06 11.92 -12.39
N TRP A 544 3.79 12.57 -11.49
CA TRP A 544 3.23 13.09 -10.23
C TRP A 544 2.03 14.04 -10.41
N GLN A 545 1.93 14.73 -11.56
CA GLN A 545 0.80 15.62 -11.90
C GLN A 545 -0.41 14.91 -12.51
N ASN A 546 -0.31 13.62 -12.83
CA ASN A 546 -1.38 12.85 -13.47
C ASN A 546 -2.49 12.41 -12.51
N ARG A 547 -2.37 12.73 -11.21
CA ARG A 547 -3.36 12.42 -10.17
C ARG A 547 -3.67 10.93 -10.07
N GLY A 548 -2.77 10.09 -10.60
CA GLY A 548 -2.90 8.64 -10.68
C GLY A 548 -2.59 7.98 -9.32
N PRO A 549 -3.10 6.77 -9.09
CA PRO A 549 -2.89 6.04 -7.84
C PRO A 549 -1.62 5.19 -7.81
N ALA A 550 -0.76 5.28 -8.83
CA ALA A 550 0.43 4.44 -8.87
C ALA A 550 1.45 4.86 -7.79
N VAL A 551 2.28 3.89 -7.42
CA VAL A 551 3.17 3.97 -6.26
C VAL A 551 4.22 5.07 -6.45
N GLU A 552 4.69 5.25 -7.68
CA GLU A 552 5.67 6.26 -8.09
C GLU A 552 5.14 7.68 -7.88
N GLU A 553 3.91 7.96 -8.33
CA GLU A 553 3.27 9.25 -8.12
C GLU A 553 3.05 9.52 -6.64
N LYS A 554 2.66 8.50 -5.86
CA LYS A 554 2.52 8.64 -4.41
C LYS A 554 3.84 9.01 -3.76
N LEU A 555 4.94 8.35 -4.12
CA LEU A 555 6.26 8.65 -3.58
C LEU A 555 6.70 10.09 -3.88
N ALA A 556 6.36 10.62 -5.05
CA ALA A 556 6.59 12.03 -5.37
C ALA A 556 5.77 12.99 -4.49
N LEU A 557 4.60 12.57 -4.02
CA LEU A 557 3.71 13.36 -3.16
C LEU A 557 4.01 13.22 -1.66
N THR A 558 4.54 12.06 -1.24
CA THR A 558 4.73 11.72 0.17
C THR A 558 6.14 11.90 0.68
N THR A 559 7.09 12.20 -0.20
CA THR A 559 8.50 12.40 0.15
C THR A 559 9.02 13.73 -0.38
N MET A 560 10.23 14.10 0.04
CA MET A 560 10.95 15.23 -0.54
C MET A 560 11.59 14.91 -1.91
N GLY A 561 11.28 13.74 -2.50
CA GLY A 561 11.93 13.22 -3.69
C GLY A 561 11.84 14.13 -4.92
N LEU A 562 10.73 14.87 -5.11
CA LEU A 562 10.64 15.85 -6.20
C LEU A 562 11.71 16.94 -6.11
N LEU A 563 11.97 17.45 -4.90
CA LEU A 563 12.98 18.49 -4.70
C LEU A 563 14.41 17.91 -4.76
N ILE A 564 14.58 16.62 -4.46
CA ILE A 564 15.88 16.00 -4.27
C ILE A 564 16.37 15.23 -5.51
N GLN A 565 15.50 14.51 -6.22
CA GLN A 565 15.89 13.61 -7.31
C GLN A 565 15.42 14.07 -8.70
N HIS A 566 14.58 15.10 -8.81
CA HIS A 566 14.09 15.57 -10.11
C HIS A 566 15.10 16.52 -10.80
N HIS A 567 15.51 16.20 -12.03
CA HIS A 567 16.58 16.93 -12.75
C HIS A 567 16.30 18.43 -12.99
N LEU A 568 15.02 18.80 -13.15
CA LEU A 568 14.61 20.22 -13.27
C LEU A 568 14.80 21.05 -11.99
N ILE A 569 15.03 20.40 -10.83
CA ILE A 569 15.17 21.07 -9.53
C ILE A 569 16.57 20.85 -8.95
N ASN A 570 17.08 19.62 -8.99
CA ASN A 570 18.40 19.28 -8.48
C ASN A 570 19.42 19.16 -9.61
N SER A 571 20.42 20.05 -9.63
CA SER A 571 21.50 20.05 -10.62
C SER A 571 22.43 18.83 -10.51
N TYR A 572 22.57 18.21 -9.33
CA TYR A 572 23.44 17.04 -9.14
C TYR A 572 22.95 15.80 -9.89
N VAL A 573 21.67 15.78 -10.30
CA VAL A 573 21.12 14.69 -11.12
C VAL A 573 21.84 14.56 -12.47
N LEU A 574 22.32 15.67 -13.01
CA LEU A 574 22.96 15.73 -14.32
C LEU A 574 24.49 15.89 -14.25
N ASP A 575 25.05 15.87 -13.05
CA ASP A 575 26.48 16.01 -12.80
C ASP A 575 27.16 14.63 -12.91
N PRO A 576 28.02 14.39 -13.92
CA PRO A 576 28.66 13.10 -14.11
C PRO A 576 29.56 12.67 -12.94
N SER A 577 30.01 13.59 -12.09
CA SER A 577 30.82 13.24 -10.91
C SER A 577 30.06 12.38 -9.90
N HIS A 578 28.72 12.34 -10.01
CA HIS A 578 27.84 11.51 -9.20
C HIS A 578 27.52 10.15 -9.86
N TYR A 579 28.11 9.82 -11.02
CA TYR A 579 27.83 8.60 -11.75
C TYR A 579 28.91 7.54 -11.48
N LEU A 580 28.49 6.45 -10.85
CA LEU A 580 29.33 5.36 -10.38
C LEU A 580 29.03 4.10 -11.18
N PHE A 581 29.97 3.69 -12.03
CA PHE A 581 29.86 2.48 -12.85
C PHE A 581 30.41 1.27 -12.09
N MET A 582 29.52 0.42 -11.56
CA MET A 582 29.85 -0.73 -10.70
C MET A 582 30.21 -1.98 -11.50
#